data_AF-A0A916HPP4-F1
#
_entry.id   AF-A0A916HPP4-F1
#
_cell.length_a   1.000
_cell.length_b   1.000
_cell.length_c   1.000
_cell.angle_alpha   90.00
_cell.angle_beta   90.00
_cell.angle_gamma   90.00
#
_symmetry.space_group_name_H-M   'P 1'
#
loop_
_entity.id
_entity.type
_entity.pdbx_description
1 polymer ?
#
loop_
_entity_poly.entity_id
_entity_poly.type
_entity_poly.pdbx_seq_one_letter_code
_entity_poly.pdbx_strand_id
1 'polypeptide(L)'
;RYPDLLIHRAIKAVVEGKKYKAGNWTELGLHCSMTERRADDATRDVEVWLKCFYMQDKVGEVFTGTVAGVTSFGLFVALDEVYVEGLLHVTELGNDYFNFDNIRHEMAGERTGVRYRLGDRLRVKVARVDMESSKIDFVLAPEGEDASAPAQDKAPARKTLTAKPKASSKPVTQPRAKPGATAAKARKGSKKK
;
A
#
# COMPACT_ATOMS: atom_id res chain seq x y z
N ARG A 1 -7.80 16.28 -25.45
CA ARG A 1 -6.48 16.26 -26.11
C ARG A 1 -6.52 17.13 -27.37
N TYR A 2 -5.69 18.16 -27.46
CA TYR A 2 -5.62 19.05 -28.63
C TYR A 2 -5.14 18.37 -29.93
N PRO A 3 -4.23 17.37 -29.89
CA PRO A 3 -3.83 16.63 -31.09
C PRO A 3 -5.00 15.99 -31.83
N ASP A 4 -5.96 15.40 -31.12
CA ASP A 4 -7.15 14.79 -31.72
C ASP A 4 -7.93 15.82 -32.56
N LEU A 5 -8.10 17.04 -32.05
CA LEU A 5 -8.80 18.11 -32.76
C LEU A 5 -8.08 18.53 -34.06
N LEU A 6 -6.74 18.52 -34.10
CA LEU A 6 -5.98 18.75 -35.33
C LEU A 6 -6.18 17.62 -36.34
N ILE A 7 -6.22 16.36 -35.87
CA ILE A 7 -6.50 15.19 -36.70
C ILE A 7 -7.92 15.28 -37.29
N HIS A 8 -8.92 15.62 -36.49
CA HIS A 8 -10.29 15.81 -36.96
C HIS A 8 -10.39 16.90 -38.04
N ARG A 9 -9.68 18.02 -37.88
CA ARG A 9 -9.60 19.09 -38.89
C ARG A 9 -8.90 18.62 -40.16
N ALA A 10 -7.83 17.84 -40.03
CA ALA A 10 -7.11 17.28 -41.16
C ALA A 10 -8.00 16.33 -41.98
N ILE A 11 -8.69 15.40 -41.30
CA ILE A 11 -9.62 14.45 -41.93
C ILE A 11 -10.75 15.20 -42.65
N LYS A 12 -11.36 16.21 -41.99
CA LYS A 12 -12.43 17.01 -42.60
C LYS A 12 -11.97 17.71 -43.89
N ALA A 13 -10.76 18.27 -43.90
CA ALA A 13 -10.21 18.90 -45.09
C ALA A 13 -10.04 17.88 -46.24
N VAL A 14 -9.53 16.69 -45.94
CA VAL A 14 -9.36 15.61 -46.94
C VAL A 14 -10.70 15.17 -47.53
N VAL A 15 -11.75 15.04 -46.71
CA VAL A 15 -13.12 14.73 -47.16
C VAL A 15 -13.68 15.83 -48.07
N GLU A 16 -13.35 17.10 -47.81
CA GLU A 16 -13.71 18.23 -48.66
C GLU A 16 -12.80 18.39 -49.90
N GLY A 17 -11.86 17.47 -50.14
CA GLY A 17 -10.90 17.54 -51.25
C GLY A 17 -9.82 18.63 -51.08
N LYS A 18 -9.68 19.21 -49.88
CA LYS A 18 -8.70 20.25 -49.54
C LYS A 18 -7.54 19.65 -48.77
N LYS A 19 -6.35 20.28 -48.88
CA LYS A 19 -5.21 19.96 -48.02
C LYS A 19 -5.27 20.81 -46.75
N TYR A 20 -5.28 20.16 -45.58
CA TYR A 20 -5.16 20.88 -44.33
C TYR A 20 -3.75 21.48 -44.19
N LYS A 21 -3.68 22.81 -44.08
CA LYS A 21 -2.46 23.53 -43.74
C LYS A 21 -2.52 23.85 -42.26
N ALA A 22 -1.98 22.96 -41.43
CA ALA A 22 -1.60 23.37 -40.08
C ALA A 22 -0.43 24.36 -40.18
N GLY A 23 -0.15 25.06 -39.08
CA GLY A 23 1.13 25.74 -38.90
C GLY A 23 2.28 24.73 -38.80
N ASN A 24 3.24 24.98 -37.92
CA ASN A 24 4.35 24.07 -37.72
C ASN A 24 3.94 22.83 -36.91
N TRP A 25 3.81 21.67 -37.57
CA TRP A 25 3.45 20.40 -36.91
C TRP A 25 4.43 19.97 -35.82
N THR A 26 5.73 20.23 -36.02
CA THR A 26 6.76 19.88 -35.04
C THR A 26 6.59 20.69 -33.77
N GLU A 27 6.35 21.99 -33.91
CA GLU A 27 6.12 22.90 -32.78
C GLU A 27 4.82 22.57 -32.04
N LEU A 28 3.75 22.26 -32.77
CA LEU A 28 2.48 21.81 -32.18
C LEU A 28 2.65 20.49 -31.42
N GLY A 29 3.43 19.55 -31.97
CA GLY A 29 3.75 18.27 -31.31
C GLY A 29 4.53 18.47 -30.02
N LEU A 30 5.55 19.33 -30.04
CA LEU A 30 6.33 19.70 -28.85
C LEU A 30 5.45 20.39 -27.80
N HIS A 31 4.63 21.36 -28.21
CA HIS A 31 3.72 22.06 -27.30
C HIS A 31 2.74 21.08 -26.63
N CYS A 32 2.07 20.22 -27.42
CA CYS A 32 1.13 19.24 -26.87
C CYS A 32 1.81 18.28 -25.88
N SER A 33 2.99 17.77 -26.23
CA SER A 33 3.76 16.87 -25.36
C SER A 33 4.19 17.55 -24.05
N MET A 34 4.64 18.81 -24.13
CA MET A 34 5.00 19.60 -22.94
C MET A 34 3.79 19.87 -22.05
N THR A 35 2.64 20.23 -22.64
CA THR A 35 1.41 20.47 -21.87
C THR A 35 0.86 19.21 -21.23
N GLU A 36 1.02 18.04 -21.87
CA GLU A 36 0.62 16.74 -21.32
C GLU A 36 1.44 16.42 -20.07
N ARG A 37 2.77 16.44 -20.17
CA ARG A 37 3.65 16.23 -19.00
C ARG A 37 3.35 17.20 -17.87
N ARG A 38 3.14 18.49 -18.18
CA ARG A 38 2.79 19.51 -17.19
C ARG A 38 1.45 19.21 -16.50
N ALA A 39 0.46 18.72 -17.24
CA ALA A 39 -0.83 18.36 -16.68
C ALA A 39 -0.72 17.11 -15.77
N ASP A 40 0.08 16.13 -16.18
CA ASP A 40 0.36 14.93 -15.38
C ASP A 40 1.11 15.28 -14.10
N ASP A 41 2.14 16.12 -14.17
CA ASP A 41 2.91 16.59 -13.01
C ASP A 41 1.99 17.31 -12.02
N ALA A 42 1.16 18.25 -12.49
CA ALA A 42 0.21 18.95 -11.62
C ALA A 42 -0.83 18.01 -10.99
N THR A 43 -1.28 17.00 -11.73
CA THR A 43 -2.22 16.00 -11.21
C THR A 43 -1.55 15.15 -10.12
N ARG A 44 -0.31 14.73 -10.36
CA ARG A 44 0.50 13.97 -9.40
C ARG A 44 0.75 14.78 -8.13
N ASP A 45 1.08 16.07 -8.24
CA ASP A 45 1.31 16.95 -7.07
C ASP A 45 0.06 17.04 -6.19
N VAL A 46 -1.12 17.21 -6.79
CA VAL A 46 -2.40 17.24 -6.06
C VAL A 46 -2.71 15.88 -5.44
N GLU A 47 -2.45 14.78 -6.15
CA GLU A 47 -2.65 13.43 -5.62
C GLU A 47 -1.74 13.15 -4.41
N VAL A 48 -0.46 13.53 -4.48
CA VAL A 48 0.50 13.39 -3.37
C VAL A 48 0.05 14.22 -2.17
N TRP A 49 -0.39 15.47 -2.39
CA TRP A 49 -0.92 16.31 -1.32
C TRP A 49 -2.17 15.72 -0.66
N LEU A 50 -3.12 15.22 -1.45
CA LEU A 50 -4.34 14.57 -0.94
C LEU A 50 -4.03 13.27 -0.19
N LYS A 51 -3.03 12.51 -0.64
CA LYS A 51 -2.54 11.32 0.08
C LYS A 51 -1.94 11.70 1.43
N CYS A 52 -1.17 12.78 1.50
CA CYS A 52 -0.66 13.30 2.77
C CYS A 52 -1.80 13.75 3.68
N PHE A 53 -2.76 14.51 3.14
CA PHE A 53 -3.94 14.94 3.89
C PHE A 53 -4.70 13.76 4.51
N TYR A 54 -4.91 12.70 3.73
CA TYR A 54 -5.57 11.48 4.19
C TYR A 54 -4.80 10.76 5.31
N MET A 55 -3.47 10.81 5.30
CA MET A 55 -2.62 10.14 6.29
C MET A 55 -2.45 10.93 7.59
N GLN A 56 -2.84 12.20 7.62
CA GLN A 56 -2.68 13.07 8.80
C GLN A 56 -3.39 12.51 10.05
N ASP A 57 -4.58 11.94 9.86
CA ASP A 57 -5.37 11.36 10.96
C ASP A 57 -4.91 9.95 11.36
N LYS A 58 -3.97 9.36 10.60
CA LYS A 58 -3.46 7.99 10.81
C LYS A 58 -2.04 7.96 11.37
N VAL A 59 -1.56 9.09 11.90
CA VAL A 59 -0.26 9.18 12.55
C VAL A 59 -0.24 8.26 13.78
N GLY A 60 0.75 7.37 13.84
CA GLY A 60 0.89 6.35 14.88
C GLY A 60 0.28 4.99 14.55
N GLU A 61 -0.46 4.85 13.45
CA GLU A 61 -0.95 3.55 12.98
C GLU A 61 0.17 2.77 12.26
N VAL A 62 0.07 1.43 12.32
CA VAL A 62 1.00 0.50 11.67
C VAL A 62 0.37 -0.03 10.40
N PHE A 63 1.11 0.06 9.30
CA PHE A 63 0.70 -0.41 7.99
C PHE A 63 1.70 -1.43 7.45
N THR A 64 1.21 -2.27 6.54
CA THR A 64 2.08 -3.12 5.72
C THR A 64 2.35 -2.39 4.41
N GLY A 65 3.61 -2.38 4.00
CA GLY A 65 4.02 -1.76 2.75
C GLY A 65 5.15 -2.52 2.07
N THR A 66 5.34 -2.20 0.81
CA THR A 66 6.37 -2.76 -0.05
C THR A 66 7.41 -1.68 -0.36
N VAL A 67 8.70 -2.03 -0.31
CA VAL A 67 9.79 -1.11 -0.67
C VAL A 67 9.68 -0.77 -2.16
N ALA A 68 9.32 0.48 -2.47
CA ALA A 68 9.17 1.01 -3.81
C ALA A 68 10.47 1.63 -4.35
N GLY A 69 11.40 2.01 -3.47
CA GLY A 69 12.68 2.57 -3.86
C GLY A 69 13.70 2.50 -2.74
N VAL A 70 14.96 2.37 -3.11
CA VAL A 70 16.10 2.37 -2.18
C VAL A 70 17.03 3.51 -2.57
N THR A 71 17.39 4.37 -1.62
CA THR A 71 18.36 5.45 -1.81
C THR A 71 19.46 5.36 -0.76
N SER A 72 20.48 6.22 -0.87
CA SER A 72 21.58 6.25 0.10
C SER A 72 21.17 6.73 1.50
N PHE A 73 20.07 7.47 1.61
CA PHE A 73 19.62 8.08 2.87
C PHE A 73 18.39 7.40 3.48
N GLY A 74 17.77 6.45 2.77
CA GLY A 74 16.60 5.74 3.27
C GLY A 74 15.92 4.85 2.25
N LEU A 75 14.72 4.41 2.62
CA LEU A 75 13.85 3.55 1.83
C LEU A 75 12.54 4.27 1.57
N PHE A 76 12.04 4.21 0.34
CA PHE A 76 10.67 4.59 0.03
C PHE A 76 9.79 3.36 0.14
N VAL A 77 8.80 3.42 1.03
CA VAL A 77 7.84 2.33 1.25
C VAL A 77 6.48 2.78 0.75
N ALA A 78 5.89 2.00 -0.15
CA ALA A 78 4.53 2.17 -0.62
C ALA A 78 3.59 1.29 0.21
N LEU A 79 2.57 1.88 0.83
CA LEU A 79 1.58 1.14 1.62
C LEU A 79 0.65 0.34 0.70
N ASP A 80 0.41 -0.94 1.03
CA ASP A 80 -0.30 -1.87 0.14
C ASP A 80 -1.78 -1.51 -0.06
N GLU A 81 -2.46 -0.97 0.97
CA GLU A 81 -3.90 -0.67 0.91
C GLU A 81 -4.21 0.75 0.39
N VAL A 82 -3.37 1.72 0.76
CA VAL A 82 -3.63 3.15 0.53
C VAL A 82 -2.81 3.69 -0.65
N TYR A 83 -1.85 2.93 -1.17
CA TYR A 83 -0.93 3.34 -2.25
C TYR A 83 -0.26 4.70 -1.99
N VAL A 84 0.08 4.92 -0.73
CA VAL A 84 0.80 6.10 -0.26
C VAL A 84 2.27 5.74 -0.12
N GLU A 85 3.13 6.58 -0.65
CA GLU A 85 4.57 6.47 -0.52
C GLU A 85 5.04 7.35 0.64
N GLY A 86 5.97 6.84 1.44
CA GLY A 86 6.64 7.60 2.48
C GLY A 86 8.08 7.18 2.65
N LEU A 87 8.85 8.04 3.28
CA LEU A 87 10.28 7.88 3.49
C LEU A 87 10.54 7.24 4.86
N LEU A 88 11.28 6.14 4.85
CA LEU A 88 11.85 5.54 6.05
C LEU A 88 13.33 5.88 6.05
N HIS A 89 13.73 6.80 6.95
CA HIS A 89 15.09 7.28 7.03
C HIS A 89 16.04 6.22 7.59
N VAL A 90 17.30 6.19 7.16
CA VAL A 90 18.29 5.19 7.60
C VAL A 90 18.47 5.14 9.13
N THR A 91 18.30 6.27 9.82
CA THR A 91 18.36 6.35 11.28
C THR A 91 17.24 5.55 11.97
N GLU A 92 16.09 5.41 11.31
CA GLU A 92 14.92 4.70 11.84
C GLU A 92 14.94 3.20 11.52
N LEU A 93 15.89 2.73 10.69
CA LEU A 93 16.10 1.30 10.39
C LEU A 93 16.80 0.55 11.52
N GLY A 94 17.40 1.28 12.46
CA GLY A 94 18.13 0.75 13.59
C GLY A 94 19.55 1.29 13.68
N ASN A 95 20.25 0.88 14.74
CA ASN A 95 21.58 1.38 15.06
C ASN A 95 22.67 0.58 14.33
N ASP A 96 22.62 0.55 13.00
CA ASP A 96 23.61 -0.11 12.15
C ASP A 96 24.09 0.80 11.03
N TYR A 97 25.29 0.52 10.51
CA TYR A 97 25.80 1.16 9.30
C TYR A 97 25.22 0.45 8.09
N PHE A 98 24.35 1.15 7.38
CA PHE A 98 23.73 0.66 6.16
C PHE A 98 24.50 1.14 4.93
N ASN A 99 24.98 0.19 4.13
CA ASN A 99 25.62 0.47 2.85
C ASN A 99 24.60 0.31 1.70
N PHE A 100 24.55 1.29 0.81
CA PHE A 100 23.67 1.29 -0.36
C PHE A 100 24.42 0.75 -1.59
N ASP A 101 23.92 -0.35 -2.15
CA ASP A 101 24.36 -0.88 -3.43
C ASP A 101 23.38 -0.48 -4.53
N ASN A 102 23.81 0.44 -5.39
CA ASN A 102 23.00 0.97 -6.49
C ASN A 102 22.73 -0.07 -7.59
N ILE A 103 23.60 -1.06 -7.78
CA ILE A 103 23.43 -2.07 -8.83
C ILE A 103 22.34 -3.07 -8.43
N ARG A 104 22.31 -3.42 -7.14
CA ARG A 104 21.37 -4.39 -6.59
C ARG A 104 20.09 -3.77 -6.04
N HIS A 105 20.03 -2.43 -5.99
CA HIS A 105 18.97 -1.68 -5.30
C HIS A 105 18.72 -2.26 -3.90
N GLU A 106 19.80 -2.45 -3.15
CA GLU A 106 19.75 -3.02 -1.80
C GLU A 106 20.48 -2.13 -0.81
N MET A 107 19.96 -2.10 0.41
CA MET A 107 20.59 -1.49 1.56
C MET A 107 20.93 -2.60 2.55
N ALA A 108 22.22 -2.79 2.83
CA ALA A 108 22.70 -3.89 3.68
C ALA A 108 23.37 -3.33 4.94
N GLY A 109 22.91 -3.80 6.11
CA GLY A 109 23.52 -3.51 7.40
C GLY A 109 24.84 -4.28 7.57
N GLU A 110 25.91 -3.57 7.91
CA GLU A 110 27.25 -4.14 8.04
C GLU A 110 27.36 -5.07 9.27
N ARG A 111 26.77 -4.68 10.40
CA ARG A 111 26.87 -5.45 11.66
C ARG A 111 25.76 -6.48 11.82
N THR A 112 24.54 -6.13 11.45
CA THR A 112 23.36 -6.99 11.62
C THR A 112 23.16 -7.96 10.46
N GLY A 113 23.73 -7.66 9.28
CA GLY A 113 23.52 -8.44 8.06
C GLY A 113 22.10 -8.34 7.49
N VAL A 114 21.23 -7.49 8.07
CA VAL A 114 19.88 -7.24 7.57
C VAL A 114 19.97 -6.54 6.22
N ARG A 115 19.13 -6.95 5.27
CA ARG A 115 19.11 -6.39 3.92
C ARG A 115 17.69 -5.96 3.59
N TYR A 116 17.58 -4.77 3.04
CA TYR A 116 16.34 -4.22 2.50
C TYR A 116 16.52 -4.03 1.01
N ARG A 117 15.71 -4.74 0.23
CA ARG A 117 15.75 -4.71 -1.24
C ARG A 117 14.49 -4.09 -1.78
N LEU A 118 14.59 -3.60 -3.01
CA LEU A 118 13.42 -3.23 -3.79
C LEU A 118 12.44 -4.41 -3.87
N GLY A 119 11.18 -4.18 -3.49
CA GLY A 119 10.12 -5.18 -3.47
C GLY A 119 9.96 -5.97 -2.17
N ASP A 120 10.82 -5.75 -1.17
CA ASP A 120 10.65 -6.39 0.15
C ASP A 120 9.41 -5.83 0.86
N ARG A 121 8.73 -6.70 1.61
CA ARG A 121 7.58 -6.31 2.43
C ARG A 121 8.00 -6.01 3.85
N LEU A 122 7.57 -4.87 4.35
CA LEU A 122 7.92 -4.36 5.67
C LEU A 122 6.65 -3.85 6.38
N ARG A 123 6.69 -3.88 7.71
CA ARG A 123 5.70 -3.19 8.54
C ARG A 123 6.27 -1.87 9.00
N VAL A 124 5.53 -0.80 8.75
CA VAL A 124 5.96 0.57 9.03
C VAL A 124 4.89 1.29 9.81
N LYS A 125 5.33 2.16 10.72
CA LYS A 125 4.47 3.03 11.50
C LYS A 125 4.57 4.45 10.95
N VAL A 126 3.42 5.13 10.81
CA VAL A 126 3.38 6.56 10.44
C VAL A 126 3.93 7.36 11.61
N ALA A 127 5.09 7.99 11.45
CA ALA A 127 5.69 8.80 12.52
C ALA A 127 5.27 10.26 12.42
N ARG A 128 5.32 10.81 11.21
CA ARG A 128 4.97 12.22 10.97
C ARG A 128 4.46 12.39 9.54
N VAL A 129 3.52 13.32 9.39
CA VAL A 129 3.07 13.81 8.08
C VAL A 129 3.34 15.31 8.04
N ASP A 130 4.01 15.76 6.99
CA ASP A 130 4.25 17.17 6.71
C ASP A 130 3.46 17.59 5.46
N MET A 131 2.44 18.40 5.69
CA MET A 131 1.55 18.92 4.64
C MET A 131 2.18 20.01 3.77
N GLU A 132 3.18 20.73 4.29
CA GLU A 132 3.84 21.81 3.55
C GLU A 132 4.79 21.22 2.51
N SER A 133 5.56 20.21 2.90
CA SER A 133 6.45 19.50 1.97
C SER A 133 5.78 18.30 1.27
N SER A 134 4.54 17.96 1.63
CA SER A 134 3.82 16.75 1.18
C SER A 134 4.67 15.48 1.35
N LYS A 135 5.30 15.35 2.53
CA LYS A 135 6.15 14.23 2.89
C LYS A 135 5.58 13.47 4.07
N ILE A 136 5.82 12.17 4.07
CA ILE A 136 5.41 11.26 5.13
C ILE A 136 6.64 10.51 5.60
N ASP A 137 6.90 10.60 6.89
CA ASP A 137 8.00 9.90 7.54
C ASP A 137 7.50 8.63 8.21
N PHE A 138 8.18 7.53 7.92
CA PHE A 138 7.92 6.22 8.48
C PHE A 138 9.03 5.78 9.42
N VAL A 139 8.64 4.95 10.38
CA VAL A 139 9.56 4.25 11.28
C VAL A 139 9.29 2.76 11.16
N LEU A 140 10.34 1.94 11.30
CA LEU A 140 10.21 0.49 11.25
C LEU A 140 9.40 -0.01 12.46
N ALA A 141 8.34 -0.77 12.22
CA ALA A 141 7.55 -1.35 13.30
C ALA A 141 8.21 -2.64 13.82
N PRO A 142 8.32 -2.84 15.14
CA PRO A 142 8.90 -4.06 15.70
C PRO A 142 8.05 -5.30 15.39
N GLU A 143 8.69 -6.45 15.20
CA GLU A 143 8.00 -7.72 15.03
C GLU A 143 7.28 -8.11 16.32
N GLY A 144 5.98 -7.85 16.41
CA GLY A 144 5.14 -8.25 17.54
C GLY A 144 4.07 -7.25 17.96
N GLU A 145 4.03 -6.05 17.37
CA GLU A 145 2.85 -5.19 17.48
C GLU A 145 1.76 -5.77 16.55
N ASP A 146 0.92 -6.63 17.13
CA ASP A 146 -0.36 -7.00 16.55
C ASP A 146 -1.11 -5.70 16.22
N ALA A 147 -1.58 -5.61 14.98
CA ALA A 147 -2.39 -4.51 14.49
C ALA A 147 -3.46 -4.18 15.55
N SER A 148 -3.29 -3.06 16.25
CA SER A 148 -4.34 -2.51 17.07
C SER A 148 -5.48 -2.19 16.11
N ALA A 149 -6.49 -3.05 16.11
CA ALA A 149 -7.78 -2.79 15.53
C ALA A 149 -8.20 -1.35 15.87
N PRO A 150 -8.81 -0.60 14.94
CA PRO A 150 -9.15 0.80 15.18
C PRO A 150 -9.97 0.89 16.46
N ALA A 151 -9.46 1.68 17.41
CA ALA A 151 -10.10 1.95 18.68
C ALA A 151 -11.41 2.71 18.43
N GLN A 152 -12.50 1.97 18.27
CA GLN A 152 -13.84 2.50 18.47
C GLN A 152 -14.06 2.65 19.97
N ASP A 153 -14.03 3.88 20.48
CA ASP A 153 -14.74 4.32 21.68
C ASP A 153 -14.59 5.85 21.81
N LYS A 154 -15.63 6.65 22.09
CA LYS A 154 -16.52 6.52 23.24
C LYS A 154 -17.89 7.17 22.98
N ALA A 155 -18.95 6.37 23.08
CA ALA A 155 -20.27 6.89 23.48
C ALA A 155 -20.31 6.98 25.02
N PRO A 156 -20.80 8.08 25.62
CA PRO A 156 -20.72 8.25 27.07
C PRO A 156 -21.73 7.36 27.81
N ALA A 157 -21.20 6.60 28.77
CA ALA A 157 -21.93 5.74 29.69
C ALA A 157 -22.93 6.53 30.55
N ARG A 158 -24.22 6.17 30.47
CA ARG A 158 -25.26 6.64 31.40
C ARG A 158 -25.32 5.72 32.62
N LYS A 159 -25.08 6.31 33.79
CA LYS A 159 -25.07 5.67 35.12
C LYS A 159 -26.44 5.09 35.51
N THR A 160 -26.39 3.81 35.90
CA THR A 160 -27.06 3.13 37.04
C THR A 160 -28.50 3.51 37.41
N LEU A 161 -29.39 2.50 37.42
CA LEU A 161 -30.28 2.24 38.56
C LEU A 161 -30.49 0.72 38.74
N THR A 162 -30.49 0.35 40.01
CA THR A 162 -30.50 -0.97 40.66
C THR A 162 -31.76 -1.81 40.45
N ALA A 163 -31.62 -3.14 40.35
CA ALA A 163 -32.38 -4.13 41.13
C ALA A 163 -31.99 -5.58 40.78
N LYS A 164 -31.72 -6.39 41.80
CA LYS A 164 -31.71 -7.88 41.83
C LYS A 164 -32.86 -8.26 42.81
N PRO A 165 -33.33 -9.53 42.99
CA PRO A 165 -32.83 -10.81 42.44
C PRO A 165 -33.89 -11.93 42.17
N LYS A 166 -33.37 -13.13 41.81
CA LYS A 166 -33.97 -14.51 41.85
C LYS A 166 -34.83 -14.88 40.62
N ALA A 167 -34.84 -16.11 40.09
CA ALA A 167 -34.60 -17.42 40.69
C ALA A 167 -34.15 -18.50 39.66
N SER A 168 -33.38 -19.47 40.16
CA SER A 168 -33.32 -20.91 39.82
C SER A 168 -33.75 -21.46 38.44
N SER A 169 -32.86 -22.23 37.80
CA SER A 169 -33.08 -23.68 37.59
C SER A 169 -31.78 -24.41 37.21
N LYS A 170 -31.71 -25.68 37.61
CA LYS A 170 -30.56 -26.59 37.69
C LYS A 170 -30.12 -27.18 36.31
N PRO A 171 -28.92 -27.79 36.23
CA PRO A 171 -28.36 -28.35 35.01
C PRO A 171 -28.93 -29.75 34.71
N VAL A 172 -29.00 -30.13 33.42
CA VAL A 172 -29.30 -31.50 32.98
C VAL A 172 -28.12 -32.04 32.17
N THR A 173 -27.71 -33.24 32.55
CA THR A 173 -26.52 -33.96 32.12
C THR A 173 -26.93 -35.12 31.21
N GLN A 174 -26.32 -35.20 30.00
CA GLN A 174 -25.99 -36.42 29.20
C GLN A 174 -27.14 -37.30 28.64
N PRO A 175 -26.94 -38.21 27.63
CA PRO A 175 -25.68 -38.88 27.22
C PRO A 175 -25.36 -39.11 25.72
N ARG A 176 -24.07 -39.37 25.47
CA ARG A 176 -23.37 -40.30 24.53
C ARG A 176 -24.17 -41.05 23.44
N ALA A 177 -23.61 -41.10 22.21
CA ALA A 177 -23.30 -42.34 21.48
C ALA A 177 -22.48 -42.12 20.18
N LYS A 178 -21.35 -42.85 20.05
CA LYS A 178 -20.77 -43.34 18.78
C LYS A 178 -21.31 -44.77 18.57
N PRO A 179 -21.51 -45.23 17.34
CA PRO A 179 -20.57 -46.20 16.73
C PRO A 179 -20.44 -45.96 15.20
N GLY A 180 -19.52 -46.52 14.42
CA GLY A 180 -18.56 -47.59 14.61
C GLY A 180 -17.65 -47.69 13.38
N ALA A 181 -16.61 -48.50 13.50
CA ALA A 181 -15.64 -48.83 12.47
C ALA A 181 -16.07 -50.06 11.66
N THR A 182 -15.77 -50.07 10.36
CA THR A 182 -15.48 -51.22 9.46
C THR A 182 -15.23 -50.60 8.06
N ALA A 183 -14.31 -50.99 7.19
CA ALA A 183 -13.52 -52.20 7.06
C ALA A 183 -12.26 -51.92 6.23
N ALA A 184 -11.21 -52.70 6.50
CA ALA A 184 -10.08 -52.91 5.63
C ALA A 184 -10.47 -53.72 4.38
N LYS A 185 -9.85 -53.43 3.22
CA LYS A 185 -9.41 -54.49 2.31
C LYS A 185 -8.28 -54.04 1.38
N ALA A 186 -7.21 -54.82 1.46
CA ALA A 186 -6.06 -54.79 0.60
C ALA A 186 -6.39 -55.18 -0.85
N ARG A 187 -5.60 -54.70 -1.80
CA ARG A 187 -5.27 -55.47 -3.01
C ARG A 187 -3.82 -55.21 -3.43
N LYS A 188 -3.02 -56.25 -3.24
CA LYS A 188 -1.67 -56.48 -3.78
C LYS A 188 -1.81 -57.17 -5.15
N GLY A 189 -0.85 -56.92 -6.04
CA GLY A 189 -0.57 -57.70 -7.25
C GLY A 189 -1.06 -57.03 -8.53
N SER A 190 -0.36 -57.04 -9.66
CA SER A 190 0.92 -57.64 -10.06
C SER A 190 1.28 -57.01 -11.43
N LYS A 191 2.52 -56.57 -11.70
CA LYS A 191 3.58 -57.32 -12.41
C LYS A 191 3.54 -57.17 -13.94
N LYS A 192 4.71 -56.78 -14.49
CA LYS A 192 5.20 -56.90 -15.89
C LYS A 192 4.43 -56.06 -16.93
N LYS A 193 5.09 -55.33 -17.82
CA LYS A 193 6.21 -55.73 -18.68
C LYS A 193 6.94 -54.48 -19.16
#